data_AF-A0A067QJ58-F1
#
_entry.id   AF-A0A067QJ58-F1
#
_cell.length_a   1.000
_cell.length_b   1.000
_cell.length_c   1.000
_cell.angle_alpha   90.00
_cell.angle_beta   90.00
_cell.angle_gamma   90.00
#
_symmetry.space_group_name_H-M   'P 1'
#
loop_
_entity.id
_entity.type
_entity.pdbx_description
1 polymer ?
#
loop_
_entity_poly.entity_id
_entity_poly.type
_entity_poly.pdbx_seq_one_letter_code
_entity_poly.pdbx_strand_id
1 'polypeptide(L)'
;MQKSLLAGCNVCGRNHNTESCSFLRELKPVEDTKTPTRARLTLPANLEVQNLADNSTTVVARAPFARSVQFGPFIARHTQMLHPAVNFPLKVFGKTEETSYYLDTSDEEACNWMCLVAPATYCKEQNLICYQMGQEIYYTVMKDIQAGEQLKVWYAPYYAVKMGAVPFNIDLTSDVSI
;
A
#
# COMPACT_ATOMS: atom_id res chain seq x y z
N MET A 1 37.71 -17.52 32.70
CA MET A 1 38.76 -17.15 31.72
C MET A 1 38.20 -16.08 30.80
N GLN A 2 38.67 -14.85 30.96
CA GLN A 2 38.19 -13.68 30.23
C GLN A 2 38.81 -13.72 28.83
N LYS A 3 37.99 -13.87 27.78
CA LYS A 3 38.46 -13.74 26.40
C LYS A 3 38.96 -12.30 26.21
N SER A 4 40.27 -12.11 26.16
CA SER A 4 40.88 -10.88 25.67
C SER A 4 40.30 -10.64 24.27
N LEU A 5 39.47 -9.60 24.11
CA LEU A 5 39.29 -9.00 22.79
C LEU A 5 40.70 -8.73 22.26
N LEU A 6 41.04 -9.24 21.08
CA LEU A 6 42.34 -8.93 20.47
C LEU A 6 42.39 -7.42 20.29
N ALA A 7 43.11 -6.74 21.19
CA ALA A 7 43.36 -5.32 21.11
C ALA A 7 44.37 -5.10 19.98
N GLY A 8 43.87 -4.88 18.77
CA GLY A 8 44.68 -4.70 17.58
C GLY A 8 43.85 -4.55 16.32
N CYS A 9 44.50 -4.09 15.25
CA CYS A 9 43.90 -3.93 13.94
C CYS A 9 43.45 -5.27 13.38
N ASN A 10 42.20 -5.38 12.96
CA ASN A 10 41.63 -6.60 12.36
C ASN A 10 42.16 -6.91 10.94
N VAL A 11 42.92 -5.99 10.35
CA VAL A 11 43.48 -6.15 8.99
C VAL A 11 44.94 -6.57 9.02
N CYS A 12 45.76 -5.96 9.89
CA CYS A 12 47.21 -6.22 9.91
C CYS A 12 47.75 -6.77 11.25
N GLY A 13 46.90 -6.91 12.27
CA GLY A 13 47.26 -7.43 13.59
C GLY A 13 48.10 -6.50 14.47
N ARG A 14 48.44 -5.29 13.99
CA ARG A 14 49.24 -4.31 14.76
C ARG A 14 48.38 -3.50 15.73
N ASN A 15 49.01 -2.88 16.72
CA ASN A 15 48.32 -2.07 17.72
C ASN A 15 47.91 -0.68 17.18
N HIS A 16 46.82 -0.64 16.42
CA HIS A 16 46.11 0.58 16.03
C HIS A 16 44.65 0.25 15.67
N ASN A 17 43.80 1.27 15.56
CA ASN A 17 42.43 1.10 15.09
C ASN A 17 42.40 0.64 13.63
N THR A 18 41.44 -0.22 13.28
CA THR A 18 41.30 -0.78 11.93
C THR A 18 41.12 0.32 10.88
N GLU A 19 40.35 1.35 11.18
CA GLU A 19 40.10 2.50 10.29
C GLU A 19 41.37 3.26 9.88
N SER A 20 42.42 3.22 10.72
CA SER A 20 43.70 3.87 10.45
C SER A 20 44.71 2.94 9.76
N CYS A 21 44.30 1.73 9.38
CA CYS A 21 45.20 0.74 8.80
C CYS A 21 45.71 1.17 7.43
N SER A 22 47.03 1.10 7.24
CA SER A 22 47.66 1.41 5.96
C SER A 22 47.21 0.51 4.80
N PHE A 23 46.65 -0.67 5.10
CA PHE A 23 46.06 -1.55 4.09
C PHE A 23 44.65 -1.12 3.65
N LEU A 24 43.97 -0.27 4.42
CA LEU A 24 42.63 0.27 4.13
C LEU A 24 42.69 1.68 3.52
N ARG A 25 43.71 1.96 2.70
CA ARG A 25 43.82 3.25 2.00
C ARG A 25 42.87 3.27 0.82
N GLU A 26 42.26 4.44 0.58
CA GLU A 26 41.43 4.71 -0.60
C GLU A 26 40.23 3.75 -0.79
N LEU A 27 39.60 3.34 0.31
CA LEU A 27 38.34 2.59 0.24
C LEU A 27 37.30 3.39 -0.53
N LYS A 28 36.77 2.77 -1.59
CA LYS A 28 35.64 3.29 -2.37
C LYS A 28 34.41 2.44 -2.04
N PRO A 29 33.58 2.85 -1.07
CA PRO A 29 32.38 2.08 -0.76
C PRO A 29 31.48 2.05 -1.99
N VAL A 30 30.95 0.87 -2.30
CA VAL A 30 29.90 0.72 -3.30
C VAL A 30 28.58 0.91 -2.59
N GLU A 31 27.76 1.85 -3.06
CA GLU A 31 26.44 2.08 -2.48
C GLU A 31 25.48 0.95 -2.85
N ASP A 32 24.64 0.55 -1.89
CA ASP A 32 23.58 -0.41 -2.14
C ASP A 32 22.51 0.18 -3.08
N THR A 33 21.89 -0.70 -3.88
CA THR A 33 20.79 -0.28 -4.73
C THR A 33 19.56 0.05 -3.88
N LYS A 34 19.02 1.27 -4.04
CA LYS A 34 17.73 1.64 -3.45
C LYS A 34 16.63 0.79 -4.09
N THR A 35 16.05 -0.11 -3.30
CA THR A 35 14.95 -0.97 -3.75
C THR A 35 13.63 -0.31 -3.41
N PRO A 36 12.66 -0.23 -4.34
CA PRO A 36 11.32 0.27 -4.03
C PRO A 36 10.61 -0.63 -3.01
N THR A 37 9.62 -0.06 -2.33
CA THR A 37 8.76 -0.78 -1.38
C THR A 37 7.99 -1.92 -2.05
N ARG A 38 7.55 -2.92 -1.29
CA ARG A 38 6.68 -4.00 -1.81
C ARG A 38 5.44 -3.46 -2.54
N ALA A 39 4.77 -2.44 -1.99
CA ALA A 39 3.61 -1.84 -2.63
C ALA A 39 3.94 -1.31 -4.03
N ARG A 40 5.08 -0.64 -4.19
CA ARG A 40 5.53 -0.10 -5.49
C ARG A 40 5.97 -1.19 -6.46
N LEU A 41 6.59 -2.26 -5.97
CA LEU A 41 7.01 -3.39 -6.80
C LEU A 41 5.84 -4.24 -7.31
N THR A 42 4.71 -4.25 -6.59
CA THR A 42 3.52 -5.03 -6.98
C THR A 42 2.55 -4.25 -7.88
N LEU A 43 2.89 -3.02 -8.27
CA LEU A 43 2.07 -2.18 -9.14
C LEU A 43 1.96 -2.80 -10.55
N PRO A 44 0.74 -3.00 -11.08
CA PRO A 44 0.51 -3.44 -12.46
C PRO A 44 1.14 -2.50 -13.50
N ALA A 45 1.65 -3.05 -14.60
CA ALA A 45 2.38 -2.29 -15.63
C ALA A 45 1.55 -1.20 -16.36
N ASN A 46 0.22 -1.32 -16.31
CA ASN A 46 -0.75 -0.36 -16.85
C ASN A 46 -1.14 0.72 -15.84
N LEU A 47 -0.43 0.81 -14.71
CA LEU A 47 -0.57 1.86 -13.71
C LEU A 47 0.77 2.55 -13.46
N GLU A 48 0.71 3.74 -12.87
CA GLU A 48 1.87 4.53 -12.48
C GLU A 48 1.62 5.20 -11.13
N VAL A 49 2.64 5.29 -10.29
CA VAL A 49 2.60 6.12 -9.08
C VAL A 49 3.18 7.50 -9.41
N GLN A 50 2.38 8.55 -9.21
CA GLN A 50 2.78 9.93 -9.43
C GLN A 50 2.88 10.71 -8.12
N ASN A 51 3.90 11.55 -8.02
CA ASN A 51 4.05 12.50 -6.91
C ASN A 51 3.23 13.76 -7.21
N LEU A 52 2.47 14.22 -6.23
CA LEU A 52 1.68 15.44 -6.29
C LEU A 52 2.44 16.63 -5.69
N ALA A 53 1.95 17.85 -5.93
CA ALA A 53 2.59 19.08 -5.49
C ALA A 53 2.67 19.23 -3.96
N ASP A 54 1.80 18.52 -3.22
CA ASP A 54 1.77 18.47 -1.75
C ASP A 54 2.67 17.37 -1.17
N ASN A 55 3.53 16.77 -2.00
CA ASN A 55 4.39 15.61 -1.69
C ASN A 55 3.62 14.32 -1.38
N SER A 56 2.30 14.28 -1.56
CA SER A 56 1.55 13.03 -1.54
C SER A 56 1.76 12.27 -2.85
N THR A 57 1.29 11.01 -2.89
CA THR A 57 1.35 10.19 -4.10
C THR A 57 -0.04 9.72 -4.49
N THR A 58 -0.26 9.55 -5.79
CA THR A 58 -1.50 8.99 -6.36
C THR A 58 -1.18 7.91 -7.38
N VAL A 59 -2.15 7.06 -7.68
CA VAL A 59 -2.04 6.05 -8.74
C VAL A 59 -2.83 6.52 -9.95
N VAL A 60 -2.20 6.52 -11.13
CA VAL A 60 -2.83 6.88 -12.40
C VAL A 60 -2.84 5.73 -13.38
N ALA A 61 -3.85 5.71 -14.26
CA ALA A 61 -3.95 4.76 -15.34
C ALA A 61 -2.98 5.11 -16.48
N ARG A 62 -2.15 4.17 -16.91
CA ARG A 62 -1.33 4.29 -18.14
C ARG A 62 -2.06 3.77 -19.39
N ALA A 63 -3.12 3.00 -19.21
CA ALA A 63 -3.99 2.49 -20.26
C ALA A 63 -5.45 2.51 -19.79
N PRO A 64 -6.43 2.54 -20.71
CA PRO A 64 -7.83 2.52 -20.31
C PRO A 64 -8.24 1.24 -19.58
N PHE A 65 -9.16 1.38 -18.62
CA PHE A 65 -9.82 0.26 -17.96
C PHE A 65 -11.32 0.34 -18.19
N ALA A 66 -11.92 -0.75 -18.66
CA ALA A 66 -13.37 -0.86 -18.77
C ALA A 66 -14.01 -1.04 -17.39
N ARG A 67 -15.28 -0.62 -17.27
CA ARG A 67 -16.14 -0.97 -16.13
C ARG A 67 -16.09 -2.48 -15.87
N SER A 68 -16.14 -2.84 -14.60
CA SER A 68 -16.10 -4.21 -14.07
C SER A 68 -14.71 -4.87 -14.03
N VAL A 69 -13.62 -4.20 -14.43
CA VAL A 69 -12.27 -4.68 -14.13
C VAL A 69 -12.08 -4.74 -12.60
N GLN A 70 -11.62 -5.88 -12.11
CA GLN A 70 -11.36 -6.13 -10.68
C GLN A 70 -9.86 -6.13 -10.39
N PHE A 71 -9.49 -5.53 -9.27
CA PHE A 71 -8.17 -5.56 -8.68
C PHE A 71 -8.22 -6.24 -7.32
N GLY A 72 -7.25 -7.10 -7.03
CA GLY A 72 -7.06 -7.71 -5.72
C GLY A 72 -6.68 -9.19 -5.76
N PRO A 73 -6.69 -9.84 -4.58
CA PRO A 73 -7.09 -9.27 -3.29
C PRO A 73 -6.12 -8.17 -2.79
N PHE A 74 -6.62 -7.29 -1.92
CA PHE A 74 -5.79 -6.34 -1.18
C PHE A 74 -4.90 -7.11 -0.22
N ILE A 75 -3.60 -6.84 -0.23
CA ILE A 75 -2.65 -7.52 0.67
C ILE A 75 -2.11 -6.51 1.67
N ALA A 76 -2.24 -6.82 2.95
CA ALA A 76 -1.70 -6.07 4.08
C ALA A 76 -1.64 -6.94 5.34
N ARG A 77 -0.95 -6.47 6.39
CA ARG A 77 -1.01 -7.11 7.71
C ARG A 77 -2.39 -6.95 8.33
N HIS A 78 -2.81 -7.93 9.11
CA HIS A 78 -4.05 -7.85 9.87
C HIS A 78 -3.78 -7.19 11.22
N THR A 79 -4.69 -6.33 11.66
CA THR A 79 -4.62 -5.67 12.96
C THR A 79 -6.00 -5.54 13.59
N GLN A 80 -6.05 -5.59 14.92
CA GLN A 80 -7.26 -5.29 15.70
C GLN A 80 -7.40 -3.78 15.98
N MET A 81 -6.29 -3.05 15.89
CA MET A 81 -6.23 -1.62 16.16
C MET A 81 -5.86 -0.86 14.89
N LEU A 82 -6.75 0.02 14.45
CA LEU A 82 -6.50 0.91 13.33
C LEU A 82 -5.57 2.05 13.75
N HIS A 83 -4.53 2.31 12.97
CA HIS A 83 -3.66 3.45 13.21
C HIS A 83 -4.44 4.77 13.01
N PRO A 84 -4.39 5.75 13.93
CA PRO A 84 -5.24 6.95 13.88
C PRO A 84 -5.05 7.82 12.62
N ALA A 85 -3.89 7.73 11.97
CA ALA A 85 -3.58 8.46 10.75
C ALA A 85 -4.20 7.84 9.47
N VAL A 86 -4.81 6.65 9.55
CA VAL A 86 -5.43 6.00 8.39
C VAL A 86 -6.70 6.75 8.00
N ASN A 87 -6.68 7.36 6.81
CA ASN A 87 -7.79 8.14 6.26
C ASN A 87 -8.82 7.29 5.48
N PHE A 88 -8.49 6.03 5.17
CA PHE A 88 -9.38 5.08 4.49
C PHE A 88 -9.26 3.68 5.12
N PRO A 89 -9.95 3.44 6.24
CA PRO A 89 -9.87 2.15 6.93
C PRO A 89 -10.46 1.01 6.11
N LEU A 90 -9.80 -0.14 6.15
CA LEU A 90 -10.30 -1.37 5.53
C LEU A 90 -10.53 -2.41 6.60
N LYS A 91 -11.78 -2.85 6.80
CA LYS A 91 -12.15 -3.90 7.74
C LYS A 91 -12.68 -5.13 7.01
N VAL A 92 -12.14 -6.30 7.31
CA VAL A 92 -12.73 -7.57 6.94
C VAL A 92 -13.70 -7.96 8.05
N PHE A 93 -14.99 -8.02 7.72
CA PHE A 93 -16.04 -8.44 8.65
C PHE A 93 -16.13 -9.96 8.66
N GLY A 94 -15.78 -10.57 9.78
CA GLY A 94 -15.95 -12.00 10.02
C GLY A 94 -17.41 -12.35 10.34
N LYS A 95 -17.65 -13.59 10.78
CA LYS A 95 -18.97 -14.03 11.25
C LYS A 95 -19.38 -13.34 12.56
N THR A 96 -18.38 -12.94 13.33
CA THR A 96 -18.51 -12.22 14.59
C THR A 96 -17.50 -11.07 14.64
N GLU A 97 -17.66 -10.15 15.58
CA GLU A 97 -16.70 -9.04 15.76
C GLU A 97 -15.31 -9.54 16.13
N GLU A 98 -15.19 -10.63 16.91
CA GLU A 98 -13.90 -11.23 17.30
C GLU A 98 -13.14 -11.83 16.12
N THR A 99 -13.87 -12.25 15.07
CA THR A 99 -13.28 -12.75 13.82
C THR A 99 -13.07 -11.66 12.78
N SER A 100 -13.47 -10.42 13.09
CA SER A 100 -13.25 -9.27 12.23
C SER A 100 -11.90 -8.63 12.53
N TYR A 101 -11.29 -8.01 11.52
CA TYR A 101 -9.99 -7.34 11.65
C TYR A 101 -9.83 -6.23 10.62
N TYR A 102 -8.96 -5.27 10.90
CA TYR A 102 -8.55 -4.26 9.95
C TYR A 102 -7.33 -4.71 9.16
N LEU A 103 -7.19 -4.16 7.97
CA LEU A 103 -5.95 -4.23 7.19
C LEU A 103 -5.10 -2.99 7.52
N ASP A 104 -3.88 -3.22 7.96
CA ASP A 104 -2.91 -2.15 8.25
C ASP A 104 -2.32 -1.62 6.94
N THR A 105 -2.79 -0.45 6.52
CA THR A 105 -2.38 0.24 5.29
C THR A 105 -1.27 1.27 5.51
N SER A 106 -0.70 1.35 6.72
CA SER A 106 0.29 2.37 7.07
C SER A 106 1.72 2.08 6.59
N ASP A 107 1.99 0.83 6.18
CA ASP A 107 3.33 0.35 5.82
C ASP A 107 3.36 -0.17 4.38
N GLU A 108 3.95 0.60 3.46
CA GLU A 108 4.11 0.21 2.04
C GLU A 108 4.92 -1.09 1.86
N GLU A 109 5.79 -1.46 2.82
CA GLU A 109 6.56 -2.71 2.74
C GLU A 109 5.70 -3.95 3.04
N ALA A 110 4.61 -3.75 3.77
CA ALA A 110 3.68 -4.79 4.16
C ALA A 110 2.49 -4.93 3.22
N CYS A 111 2.31 -3.98 2.30
CA CYS A 111 1.13 -3.89 1.44
C CYS A 111 1.42 -4.27 -0.01
N ASN A 112 0.36 -4.59 -0.77
CA ASN A 112 0.42 -4.48 -2.23
C ASN A 112 0.06 -3.06 -2.68
N TRP A 113 0.24 -2.79 -3.98
CA TRP A 113 0.03 -1.49 -4.61
C TRP A 113 -1.32 -0.82 -4.33
N MET A 114 -2.35 -1.59 -3.97
CA MET A 114 -3.69 -1.05 -3.72
C MET A 114 -3.72 -0.07 -2.53
N CYS A 115 -2.76 -0.16 -1.59
CA CYS A 115 -2.63 0.80 -0.50
C CYS A 115 -2.23 2.22 -0.96
N LEU A 116 -1.72 2.35 -2.19
CA LEU A 116 -1.30 3.61 -2.78
C LEU A 116 -2.46 4.37 -3.46
N VAL A 117 -3.62 3.72 -3.63
CA VAL A 117 -4.79 4.32 -4.28
C VAL A 117 -5.45 5.29 -3.31
N ALA A 118 -5.58 6.56 -3.73
CA ALA A 118 -6.17 7.59 -2.89
C ALA A 118 -7.69 7.37 -2.72
N PRO A 119 -8.24 7.63 -1.51
CA PRO A 119 -9.68 7.63 -1.33
C PRO A 119 -10.32 8.78 -2.13
N ALA A 120 -11.52 8.54 -2.65
CA ALA A 120 -12.37 9.59 -3.17
C ALA A 120 -12.91 10.45 -2.02
N THR A 121 -13.03 11.74 -2.27
CA THR A 121 -13.55 12.77 -1.35
C THR A 121 -14.96 13.20 -1.71
N TYR A 122 -15.42 12.93 -2.93
CA TYR A 122 -16.78 13.15 -3.42
C TYR A 122 -17.13 12.17 -4.56
N CYS A 123 -18.44 12.03 -4.84
CA CYS A 123 -18.96 11.02 -5.77
C CYS A 123 -18.44 11.12 -7.21
N LYS A 124 -18.24 12.34 -7.74
CA LYS A 124 -17.86 12.55 -9.15
C LYS A 124 -16.45 12.04 -9.46
N GLU A 125 -15.51 12.13 -8.53
CA GLU A 125 -14.14 11.62 -8.74
C GLU A 125 -14.02 10.11 -8.50
N GLN A 126 -14.96 9.49 -7.78
CA GLN A 126 -14.94 8.05 -7.54
C GLN A 126 -15.02 7.27 -8.86
N ASN A 127 -14.04 6.41 -9.11
CA ASN A 127 -14.01 5.48 -10.23
C ASN A 127 -13.73 4.02 -9.81
N LEU A 128 -13.43 3.78 -8.52
CA LEU A 128 -13.33 2.46 -7.93
C LEU A 128 -14.31 2.28 -6.76
N ILE A 129 -14.88 1.08 -6.65
CA ILE A 129 -15.60 0.62 -5.46
C ILE A 129 -14.78 -0.40 -4.68
N CYS A 130 -14.75 -0.27 -3.36
CA CYS A 130 -14.13 -1.18 -2.42
C CYS A 130 -15.18 -2.05 -1.72
N TYR A 131 -14.98 -3.37 -1.72
CA TYR A 131 -15.89 -4.30 -1.05
C TYR A 131 -15.16 -5.54 -0.56
N GLN A 132 -15.81 -6.22 0.37
CA GLN A 132 -15.38 -7.53 0.85
C GLN A 132 -16.00 -8.64 0.01
N MET A 133 -15.17 -9.60 -0.39
CA MET A 133 -15.60 -10.86 -1.01
C MET A 133 -14.91 -12.02 -0.28
N GLY A 134 -15.70 -12.82 0.44
CA GLY A 134 -15.15 -13.82 1.36
C GLY A 134 -14.45 -13.14 2.55
N GLN A 135 -13.18 -13.48 2.79
CA GLN A 135 -12.33 -12.86 3.82
C GLN A 135 -11.34 -11.83 3.25
N GLU A 136 -11.55 -11.41 2.00
CA GLU A 136 -10.61 -10.56 1.26
C GLU A 136 -11.29 -9.26 0.81
N ILE A 137 -10.49 -8.23 0.56
CA ILE A 137 -10.95 -6.93 0.03
C ILE A 137 -10.53 -6.79 -1.44
N TYR A 138 -11.44 -6.30 -2.28
CA TYR A 138 -11.19 -6.05 -3.70
C TYR A 138 -11.65 -4.65 -4.10
N TYR A 139 -11.00 -4.11 -5.14
CA TYR A 139 -11.45 -2.89 -5.82
C TYR A 139 -12.00 -3.24 -7.20
N THR A 140 -13.10 -2.64 -7.62
CA THR A 140 -13.64 -2.81 -8.97
C THR A 140 -13.89 -1.47 -9.63
N VAL A 141 -13.52 -1.36 -10.90
CA VAL A 141 -13.78 -0.22 -11.76
C VAL A 141 -15.29 -0.06 -11.96
N MET A 142 -15.85 1.03 -11.46
CA MET A 142 -17.30 1.28 -11.50
C MET A 142 -17.77 2.05 -12.74
N LYS A 143 -16.83 2.72 -13.41
CA LYS A 143 -17.01 3.45 -14.67
C LYS A 143 -15.69 3.41 -15.43
N ASP A 144 -15.74 3.49 -16.76
CA ASP A 144 -14.54 3.44 -17.58
C ASP A 144 -13.52 4.49 -17.12
N ILE A 145 -12.25 4.08 -17.03
CA ILE A 145 -11.12 4.92 -16.66
C ILE A 145 -10.26 5.11 -17.89
N GLN A 146 -9.97 6.36 -18.26
CA GLN A 146 -9.09 6.69 -19.38
C GLN A 146 -7.62 6.75 -18.93
N ALA A 147 -6.70 6.62 -19.88
CA ALA A 147 -5.29 6.85 -19.61
C ALA A 147 -5.06 8.29 -19.12
N GLY A 148 -4.25 8.44 -18.07
CA GLY A 148 -3.98 9.71 -17.38
C GLY A 148 -4.92 10.00 -16.21
N GLU A 149 -6.03 9.27 -16.05
CA GLU A 149 -6.94 9.48 -14.92
C GLU A 149 -6.39 8.86 -13.63
N GLN A 150 -6.63 9.55 -12.51
CA GLN A 150 -6.30 9.05 -11.17
C GLN A 150 -7.30 7.98 -10.74
N LEU A 151 -6.80 6.91 -10.12
CA LEU A 151 -7.62 5.92 -9.44
C LEU A 151 -8.07 6.49 -8.09
N LYS A 152 -9.39 6.50 -7.86
CA LYS A 152 -10.04 7.10 -6.70
C LYS A 152 -11.09 6.14 -6.16
N VAL A 153 -10.81 5.60 -4.97
CA VAL A 153 -11.60 4.53 -4.37
C VAL A 153 -12.53 5.03 -3.27
N TRP A 154 -13.74 4.50 -3.22
CA TRP A 154 -14.58 4.60 -2.03
C TRP A 154 -15.29 3.27 -1.78
N TYR A 155 -15.92 3.13 -0.63
CA TYR A 155 -16.66 1.93 -0.29
C TYR A 155 -17.85 1.70 -1.24
N ALA A 156 -18.08 0.45 -1.60
CA ALA A 156 -19.35 0.03 -2.18
C ALA A 156 -20.49 0.28 -1.17
N PRO A 157 -21.75 0.48 -1.60
CA PRO A 157 -22.78 1.05 -0.73
C PRO A 157 -23.05 0.27 0.55
N TYR A 158 -23.24 -1.04 0.45
CA TYR A 158 -23.45 -1.89 1.63
C TYR A 158 -22.20 -2.04 2.50
N TYR A 159 -21.01 -2.01 1.88
CA TYR A 159 -19.76 -2.03 2.63
C TYR A 159 -19.55 -0.72 3.40
N ALA A 160 -19.93 0.43 2.81
CA ALA A 160 -19.91 1.73 3.47
C ALA A 160 -20.79 1.74 4.73
N VAL A 161 -22.01 1.19 4.64
CA VAL A 161 -22.92 1.06 5.79
C VAL A 161 -22.28 0.23 6.91
N LYS A 162 -21.67 -0.93 6.58
CA LYS A 162 -20.96 -1.75 7.57
C LYS A 162 -19.77 -1.02 8.20
N MET A 163 -19.07 -0.21 7.42
CA MET A 163 -17.96 0.63 7.87
C MET A 163 -18.41 1.89 8.65
N GLY A 164 -19.73 2.16 8.74
CA GLY A 164 -20.25 3.38 9.35
C GLY A 164 -19.96 4.65 8.54
N ALA A 165 -19.70 4.51 7.23
CA ALA A 165 -19.35 5.59 6.32
C ALA A 165 -20.54 5.99 5.41
N VAL A 166 -20.51 7.23 4.90
CA VAL A 166 -21.52 7.72 3.96
C VAL A 166 -21.29 7.12 2.57
N PRO A 167 -22.26 6.42 1.96
CA PRO A 167 -22.18 5.99 0.58
C PRO A 167 -22.24 7.18 -0.39
N PHE A 168 -21.34 7.24 -1.38
CA PHE A 168 -21.36 8.28 -2.41
C PHE A 168 -22.34 8.02 -3.55
N ASN A 169 -22.65 6.76 -3.86
CA ASN A 169 -23.57 6.37 -4.92
C ASN A 169 -24.55 5.32 -4.40
N ILE A 170 -25.82 5.69 -4.24
CA ILE A 170 -26.90 4.78 -3.84
C ILE A 170 -27.46 4.03 -5.07
N ASP A 171 -27.19 4.53 -6.28
CA ASP A 171 -27.74 4.03 -7.55
C ASP A 171 -27.16 2.67 -8.02
N LEU A 172 -26.20 2.07 -7.31
CA LEU A 172 -25.83 0.67 -7.58
C LEU A 172 -26.96 -0.31 -7.19
N THR A 173 -28.02 0.17 -6.52
CA THR A 173 -29.19 -0.63 -6.12
C THR A 173 -30.33 -0.59 -7.13
N SER A 174 -30.31 0.31 -8.13
CA SER A 174 -31.41 0.45 -9.10
C SER A 174 -31.32 -0.47 -10.32
N ASP A 175 -30.18 -1.13 -10.55
CA ASP A 175 -30.01 -2.10 -11.66
C ASP A 175 -30.34 -3.55 -11.27
N VAL A 176 -30.91 -3.80 -10.08
CA VAL A 176 -31.54 -5.12 -9.78
C VAL A 176 -33.00 -5.07 -10.21
N SER A 177 -33.21 -5.05 -11.52
CA SER A 177 -34.51 -5.36 -12.12
C SER A 177 -34.59 -6.85 -12.41
N ILE A 178 -35.25 -7.58 -11.48
CA ILE A 178 -35.88 -8.92 -11.61
C ILE A 178 -35.00 -10.05 -12.17
#